data_AF-A0A970WVK8-F1
#
_entry.id   AF-A0A970WVK8-F1
#
_cell.length_a   1.000
_cell.length_b   1.000
_cell.length_c   1.000
_cell.angle_alpha   90.00
_cell.angle_beta   90.00
_cell.angle_gamma   90.00
#
_symmetry.space_group_name_H-M   'P 1'
#
loop_
_entity.id
_entity.type
_entity.pdbx_description
1 polymer ?
#
loop_
_entity_poly.entity_id
_entity_poly.type
_entity_poly.pdbx_seq_one_letter_code
_entity_poly.pdbx_strand_id
1 'polypeptide(L)'
;IVITLTGAATTALTGDATITAVIKGSAVTETGARDSEGISLKLWYVGAGTTIVLTNEAAKLIDKLIAAGHGNDNLYKALELLQPFFSGVITNRFMKTLDSTPAGSEVFTAALSSFAGVNNPVCINVDGTVRVQPIYGRNYHDKPGYTTTKSNMAGVGTVWATAADSPAYYINAGTATVGDNTITYKAFAVVWMPDLTPVGDLTKNDHIIVYPNPTKGMVWFDLQVNDPIIKVEVYDIKGKQLFCTDHVKENHIDLSGLKNGIYLLKLETHNQKLNQKVIKE
;
A
#
# COMPACT_ATOMS: atom_id res chain seq x y z
N ILE A 1 19.52 28.88 -29.94
CA ILE A 1 20.14 27.54 -30.04
C ILE A 1 19.56 26.71 -28.91
N VAL A 2 18.85 25.63 -29.21
CA VAL A 2 18.44 24.64 -28.19
C VAL A 2 19.55 23.58 -28.18
N ILE A 3 20.17 23.37 -27.02
CA ILE A 3 21.23 22.38 -26.85
C ILE A 3 20.64 21.20 -26.09
N THR A 4 20.50 20.07 -26.77
CA THR A 4 20.06 18.81 -26.16
C THR A 4 21.29 17.99 -25.83
N LEU A 5 21.52 17.74 -24.54
CA LEU A 5 22.58 16.85 -24.07
C LEU A 5 22.03 15.42 -24.03
N THR A 6 22.38 14.60 -25.02
CA THR A 6 22.06 13.18 -25.06
C THR A 6 23.28 12.36 -24.62
N GLY A 7 23.16 11.61 -23.54
CA GLY A 7 24.21 10.71 -23.08
C GLY A 7 23.66 9.73 -22.05
N ALA A 8 24.04 8.45 -22.17
CA ALA A 8 23.79 7.44 -21.16
C ALA A 8 25.06 7.27 -20.32
N ALA A 9 24.93 7.21 -18.99
CA ALA A 9 26.06 6.88 -18.15
C ALA A 9 26.51 5.44 -18.45
N THR A 10 27.79 5.24 -18.79
CA THR A 10 28.38 3.90 -18.98
C THR A 10 28.76 3.24 -17.65
N THR A 11 28.68 3.99 -16.55
CA THR A 11 29.01 3.53 -15.21
C THR A 11 27.78 3.66 -14.33
N ALA A 12 27.39 2.57 -13.67
CA ALA A 12 26.34 2.59 -12.67
C ALA A 12 26.79 3.43 -11.47
N LEU A 13 25.98 4.41 -11.07
CA LEU A 13 26.20 5.14 -9.82
C LEU A 13 25.78 4.28 -8.63
N THR A 14 26.41 4.50 -7.48
CA THR A 14 26.01 3.92 -6.19
C THR A 14 25.37 4.95 -5.25
N GLY A 15 25.25 6.19 -5.71
CA GLY A 15 24.71 7.33 -4.97
C GLY A 15 24.56 8.55 -5.88
N ASP A 16 23.94 9.60 -5.35
CA ASP A 16 23.80 10.87 -6.09
C ASP A 16 25.14 11.48 -6.45
N ALA A 17 25.23 12.01 -7.67
CA ALA A 17 26.41 12.70 -8.14
C ALA A 17 26.05 14.01 -8.85
N THR A 18 26.86 15.04 -8.60
CA THR A 18 26.89 16.24 -9.44
C THR A 18 27.83 15.95 -10.59
N ILE A 19 27.34 16.08 -11.83
CA ILE A 19 28.19 16.01 -13.02
C ILE A 19 28.28 17.39 -13.66
N THR A 20 29.43 17.67 -14.26
CA THR A 20 29.66 18.90 -15.03
C THR A 20 29.57 18.56 -16.51
N ALA A 21 28.57 19.11 -17.20
CA ALA A 21 28.56 19.08 -18.66
C ALA A 21 29.37 20.26 -19.19
N VAL A 22 30.37 19.98 -20.03
CA VAL A 22 31.10 21.01 -20.77
C VAL A 22 30.48 21.11 -22.16
N ILE A 23 29.79 22.22 -22.42
CA ILE A 23 29.30 22.52 -23.77
C ILE A 23 30.47 23.16 -24.53
N LYS A 24 31.08 22.42 -25.44
CA LYS A 24 32.08 22.94 -26.38
C LYS A 24 31.36 23.49 -27.60
N GLY A 25 31.20 24.80 -27.67
CA GLY A 25 30.57 25.44 -28.81
C GLY A 25 30.76 26.94 -28.77
N SER A 26 31.46 27.49 -29.77
CA SER A 26 31.49 28.93 -30.01
C SER A 26 30.60 29.25 -31.20
N ALA A 27 29.70 30.24 -31.05
CA ALA A 27 28.91 30.76 -32.17
C ALA A 27 29.75 31.61 -33.14
N VAL A 28 30.98 31.99 -32.75
CA VAL A 28 31.92 32.80 -33.53
C VAL A 28 33.37 32.38 -33.22
N THR A 29 34.20 32.19 -34.24
CA THR A 29 35.65 32.03 -34.07
C THR A 29 36.28 33.41 -33.81
N GLU A 30 36.12 33.95 -32.61
CA GLU A 30 36.72 35.23 -32.21
C GLU A 30 37.62 35.05 -30.98
N THR A 31 38.77 35.73 -31.00
CA THR A 31 39.73 35.79 -29.89
C THR A 31 39.01 36.27 -28.62
N GLY A 32 38.88 35.41 -27.62
CA GLY A 32 38.21 35.71 -26.36
C GLY A 32 36.86 35.01 -26.14
N ALA A 33 36.38 34.20 -27.08
CA ALA A 33 35.26 33.30 -26.84
C ALA A 33 35.57 32.34 -25.68
N ARG A 34 34.63 32.21 -24.73
CA ARG A 34 34.74 31.32 -23.57
C ARG A 34 33.68 30.23 -23.66
N ASP A 35 34.06 29.00 -23.34
CA ASP A 35 33.10 27.92 -23.11
C ASP A 35 32.19 28.29 -21.92
N SER A 36 30.96 27.82 -21.94
CA SER A 36 30.08 27.93 -20.77
C SER A 36 30.59 27.01 -19.65
N GLU A 37 31.02 27.57 -18.54
CA GLU A 37 31.42 26.84 -17.33
C GLU A 37 30.30 26.86 -16.27
N GLY A 38 30.16 25.80 -15.48
CA GLY A 38 29.37 25.82 -14.24
C GLY A 38 27.90 25.34 -14.30
N ILE A 39 27.44 24.70 -15.39
CA ILE A 39 26.11 24.09 -15.40
C ILE A 39 26.15 22.75 -14.66
N SER A 40 25.72 22.75 -13.40
CA SER A 40 25.58 21.52 -12.60
C SER A 40 24.37 20.73 -13.08
N LEU A 41 24.61 19.50 -13.55
CA LEU A 41 23.56 18.53 -13.81
C LEU A 41 23.48 17.57 -12.63
N LYS A 42 22.26 17.35 -12.10
CA LYS A 42 22.02 16.35 -11.07
C LYS A 42 21.69 15.02 -11.74
N LEU A 43 22.53 14.02 -11.55
CA LEU A 43 22.24 12.65 -11.97
C LEU A 43 21.76 11.87 -10.74
N TRP A 44 20.48 11.49 -10.74
CA TRP A 44 19.89 10.78 -9.62
C TRP A 44 20.14 9.29 -9.69
N TYR A 45 20.79 8.74 -8.66
CA TYR A 45 20.87 7.30 -8.47
C TYR A 45 19.51 6.72 -8.05
N VAL A 46 18.80 6.05 -8.94
CA VAL A 46 17.42 5.59 -8.66
C VAL A 46 17.32 4.65 -7.46
N GLY A 47 18.44 4.05 -7.04
CA GLY A 47 18.48 3.14 -5.89
C GLY A 47 18.16 1.71 -6.30
N ALA A 48 18.33 0.78 -5.37
CA ALA A 48 17.98 -0.63 -5.60
C ALA A 48 16.46 -0.87 -5.57
N GLY A 49 15.66 0.09 -5.11
CA GLY A 49 14.21 0.03 -5.09
C GLY A 49 13.66 0.66 -6.36
N THR A 50 13.23 -0.17 -7.29
CA THR A 50 12.90 0.24 -8.66
C THR A 50 11.41 0.26 -8.94
N THR A 51 10.57 -0.16 -7.99
CA THR A 51 9.19 -0.52 -8.27
C THR A 51 8.24 -0.11 -7.15
N ILE A 52 7.12 0.50 -7.52
CA ILE A 52 5.93 0.66 -6.66
C ILE A 52 4.84 -0.26 -7.18
N VAL A 53 4.10 -0.89 -6.27
CA VAL A 53 2.98 -1.77 -6.63
C VAL A 53 1.66 -1.10 -6.25
N LEU A 54 0.70 -1.05 -7.15
CA LEU A 54 -0.70 -0.74 -6.85
C LEU A 54 -1.51 -2.04 -6.89
N THR A 55 -2.39 -2.25 -5.91
CA THR A 55 -3.14 -3.51 -5.83
C THR A 55 -4.64 -3.24 -5.74
N ASN A 56 -5.44 -4.11 -6.36
CA ASN A 56 -6.89 -4.12 -6.16
C ASN A 56 -7.31 -5.12 -5.09
N GLU A 57 -6.43 -5.41 -4.12
CA GLU A 57 -6.75 -6.32 -3.03
C GLU A 57 -7.80 -5.75 -2.07
N ALA A 58 -8.44 -6.64 -1.31
CA ALA A 58 -9.39 -6.30 -0.25
C ALA A 58 -10.43 -5.26 -0.73
N ALA A 59 -10.40 -4.03 -0.21
CA ALA A 59 -11.36 -2.99 -0.55
C ALA A 59 -11.20 -2.36 -1.95
N LYS A 60 -10.29 -2.90 -2.77
CA LYS A 60 -10.15 -2.64 -4.20
C LYS A 60 -9.75 -1.20 -4.54
N LEU A 61 -8.53 -0.81 -4.17
CA LEU A 61 -8.00 0.54 -4.40
C LEU A 61 -8.16 1.00 -5.86
N ILE A 62 -7.76 0.18 -6.82
CA ILE A 62 -7.81 0.54 -8.25
C ILE A 62 -9.26 0.79 -8.68
N ASP A 63 -10.20 -0.07 -8.29
CA ASP A 63 -11.63 0.13 -8.59
C ASP A 63 -12.20 1.38 -7.91
N LYS A 64 -11.73 1.71 -6.69
CA LYS A 64 -12.13 2.94 -5.98
C LYS A 64 -11.61 4.20 -6.66
N LEU A 65 -10.37 4.19 -7.15
CA LEU A 65 -9.81 5.29 -7.94
C LEU A 65 -10.58 5.45 -9.27
N ILE A 66 -10.91 4.34 -9.93
CA ILE A 66 -11.74 4.34 -11.15
C ILE A 66 -13.12 4.95 -10.86
N ALA A 67 -13.78 4.51 -9.79
CA ALA A 67 -15.08 5.03 -9.36
C ALA A 67 -15.03 6.53 -8.99
N ALA A 68 -13.88 7.02 -8.53
CA ALA A 68 -13.63 8.43 -8.27
C ALA A 68 -13.32 9.26 -9.55
N GLY A 69 -13.36 8.64 -10.73
CA GLY A 69 -13.21 9.32 -12.03
C GLY A 69 -11.84 9.17 -12.69
N HIS A 70 -10.92 8.41 -12.10
CA HIS A 70 -9.53 8.28 -12.57
C HIS A 70 -9.30 7.08 -13.50
N GLY A 71 -10.36 6.46 -14.03
CA GLY A 71 -10.20 5.25 -14.86
C GLY A 71 -9.48 5.47 -16.20
N ASN A 72 -9.53 6.69 -16.74
CA ASN A 72 -8.82 7.08 -17.97
C ASN A 72 -7.42 7.64 -17.70
N ASP A 73 -7.07 7.86 -16.43
CA ASP A 73 -5.71 8.25 -16.09
C ASP A 73 -4.76 7.09 -16.33
N ASN A 74 -3.55 7.39 -16.79
CA ASN A 74 -2.50 6.40 -16.89
C ASN A 74 -1.87 6.14 -15.51
N LEU A 75 -1.02 5.13 -15.43
CA LEU A 75 -0.40 4.73 -14.16
C LEU A 75 0.50 5.84 -13.56
N TYR A 76 1.15 6.67 -14.39
CA TYR A 76 1.88 7.85 -13.90
C TYR A 76 0.95 8.82 -13.16
N LYS A 77 -0.17 9.20 -13.79
CA LYS A 77 -1.17 10.10 -13.19
C LYS A 77 -1.82 9.51 -11.94
N ALA A 78 -2.03 8.19 -11.90
CA ALA A 78 -2.50 7.51 -10.70
C ALA A 78 -1.51 7.67 -9.53
N LEU A 79 -0.20 7.55 -9.79
CA LEU A 79 0.83 7.80 -8.77
C LEU A 79 0.93 9.29 -8.39
N GLU A 80 0.78 10.20 -9.35
CA GLU A 80 0.74 11.66 -9.11
C GLU A 80 -0.44 12.04 -8.20
N LEU A 81 -1.61 11.44 -8.41
CA LEU A 81 -2.78 11.60 -7.54
C LEU A 81 -2.54 11.10 -6.11
N LEU A 82 -1.83 9.96 -5.96
CA LEU A 82 -1.54 9.35 -4.67
C LEU A 82 -0.40 10.06 -3.92
N GLN A 83 0.54 10.67 -4.65
CA GLN A 83 1.76 11.23 -4.10
C GLN A 83 1.56 12.24 -2.94
N PRO A 84 0.64 13.21 -2.99
CA PRO A 84 0.43 14.16 -1.89
C PRO A 84 0.09 13.49 -0.55
N PHE A 85 -0.54 12.31 -0.60
CA PHE A 85 -0.92 11.53 0.58
C PHE A 85 0.19 10.61 1.09
N PHE A 86 1.15 10.28 0.23
CA PHE A 86 2.21 9.30 0.49
C PHE A 86 3.59 9.81 0.05
N SER A 87 3.88 11.10 0.22
CA SER A 87 5.09 11.75 -0.33
C SER A 87 6.41 11.19 0.24
N GLY A 88 6.36 10.59 1.43
CA GLY A 88 7.49 9.84 2.02
C GLY A 88 7.75 8.48 1.35
N VAL A 89 6.76 7.92 0.65
CA VAL A 89 6.84 6.64 -0.07
C VAL A 89 6.97 6.90 -1.58
N ILE A 90 6.00 7.60 -2.17
CA ILE A 90 6.01 8.05 -3.57
C ILE A 90 6.80 9.35 -3.64
N THR A 91 8.13 9.24 -3.55
CA THR A 91 9.00 10.41 -3.48
C THR A 91 8.99 11.22 -4.78
N ASN A 92 9.26 12.53 -4.68
CA ASN A 92 9.47 13.40 -5.86
C ASN A 92 10.55 12.86 -6.80
N ARG A 93 11.56 12.20 -6.24
CA ARG A 93 12.64 11.57 -6.99
C ARG A 93 12.13 10.41 -7.84
N PHE A 94 11.29 9.54 -7.27
CA PHE A 94 10.69 8.43 -7.99
C PHE A 94 9.82 8.93 -9.15
N MET A 95 8.92 9.89 -8.87
CA MET A 95 8.04 10.47 -9.89
C MET A 95 8.82 11.09 -11.04
N LYS A 96 9.84 11.91 -10.76
CA LYS A 96 10.64 12.52 -11.84
C LYS A 96 11.51 11.53 -12.61
N THR A 97 11.93 10.42 -11.98
CA THR A 97 12.62 9.34 -12.69
C THR A 97 11.66 8.71 -13.69
N LEU A 98 10.43 8.41 -13.27
CA LEU A 98 9.40 7.84 -14.12
C LEU A 98 8.98 8.79 -15.25
N ASP A 99 8.87 10.09 -14.96
CA ASP A 99 8.59 11.16 -15.94
C ASP A 99 9.67 11.27 -17.03
N SER A 100 10.91 10.86 -16.73
CA SER A 100 12.02 10.86 -17.71
C SER A 100 11.99 9.71 -18.71
N THR A 101 11.06 8.76 -18.55
CA THR A 101 10.94 7.61 -19.46
C THR A 101 10.28 8.04 -20.79
N PRO A 102 10.47 7.27 -21.90
CA PRO A 102 9.87 7.63 -23.18
C PRO A 102 8.35 7.79 -23.10
N ALA A 103 7.76 8.73 -23.84
CA ALA A 103 6.31 8.97 -23.84
C ALA A 103 5.47 7.73 -24.26
N GLY A 104 6.08 6.79 -25.00
CA GLY A 104 5.47 5.52 -25.39
C GLY A 104 5.54 4.41 -24.33
N SER A 105 6.18 4.65 -23.18
CA SER A 105 6.27 3.67 -22.09
C SER A 105 4.90 3.26 -21.58
N GLU A 106 4.78 2.02 -21.11
CA GLU A 106 3.52 1.46 -20.59
C GLU A 106 2.93 2.30 -19.45
N VAL A 107 3.78 2.90 -18.61
CA VAL A 107 3.34 3.77 -17.51
C VAL A 107 2.52 4.99 -17.96
N PHE A 108 2.73 5.47 -19.20
CA PHE A 108 2.00 6.61 -19.77
C PHE A 108 0.86 6.18 -20.70
N THR A 109 0.91 4.97 -21.24
CA THR A 109 -0.02 4.49 -22.27
C THR A 109 -1.07 3.53 -21.72
N ALA A 110 -0.79 2.83 -20.62
CA ALA A 110 -1.75 1.95 -19.97
C ALA A 110 -2.70 2.75 -19.06
N ALA A 111 -4.00 2.70 -19.37
CA ALA A 111 -5.04 3.28 -18.53
C ALA A 111 -5.24 2.48 -17.23
N LEU A 112 -5.52 3.16 -16.13
CA LEU A 112 -5.77 2.55 -14.82
C LEU A 112 -6.93 1.54 -14.86
N SER A 113 -7.96 1.82 -15.66
CA SER A 113 -9.11 0.93 -15.89
C SER A 113 -8.75 -0.45 -16.46
N SER A 114 -7.61 -0.59 -17.14
CA SER A 114 -7.12 -1.88 -17.62
C SER A 114 -6.75 -2.84 -16.49
N PHE A 115 -6.58 -2.32 -15.27
CA PHE A 115 -6.19 -3.07 -14.07
C PHE A 115 -7.33 -3.23 -13.05
N ALA A 116 -8.58 -2.97 -13.47
CA ALA A 116 -9.77 -3.14 -12.63
C ALA A 116 -10.05 -4.60 -12.24
N GLY A 117 -10.89 -4.82 -11.24
CA GLY A 117 -11.41 -6.14 -10.88
C GLY A 117 -10.38 -7.06 -10.20
N VAL A 118 -10.37 -8.36 -10.52
CA VAL A 118 -9.48 -9.34 -9.86
C VAL A 118 -8.09 -9.40 -10.53
N ASN A 119 -7.70 -8.35 -11.23
CA ASN A 119 -6.37 -8.28 -11.82
C ASN A 119 -5.31 -8.30 -10.71
N ASN A 120 -4.30 -9.14 -10.92
CA ASN A 120 -3.15 -9.25 -10.02
C ASN A 120 -2.48 -7.86 -9.87
N PRO A 121 -1.84 -7.58 -8.73
CA PRO A 121 -1.20 -6.30 -8.45
C PRO A 121 -0.29 -5.80 -9.58
N VAL A 122 -0.38 -4.51 -9.88
CA VAL A 122 0.37 -3.86 -10.96
C VAL A 122 1.64 -3.23 -10.41
N CYS A 123 2.78 -3.74 -10.86
CA CYS A 123 4.11 -3.23 -10.60
C CYS A 123 4.47 -2.16 -11.62
N ILE A 124 4.80 -0.96 -11.15
CA ILE A 124 5.22 0.18 -11.95
C ILE A 124 6.72 0.38 -11.72
N ASN A 125 7.51 0.13 -12.76
CA ASN A 125 8.97 0.21 -12.69
C ASN A 125 9.48 1.59 -13.10
N VAL A 126 10.58 2.03 -12.51
CA VAL A 126 11.26 3.31 -12.80
C VAL A 126 11.74 3.46 -14.25
N ASP A 127 11.84 2.38 -15.01
CA ASP A 127 12.15 2.40 -16.45
C ASP A 127 10.91 2.56 -17.33
N GLY A 128 9.72 2.71 -16.72
CA GLY A 128 8.45 2.94 -17.40
C GLY A 128 7.72 1.66 -17.80
N THR A 129 8.31 0.48 -17.56
CA THR A 129 7.66 -0.81 -17.80
C THR A 129 6.66 -1.15 -16.71
N VAL A 130 5.64 -1.91 -17.08
CA VAL A 130 4.57 -2.34 -16.18
C VAL A 130 4.54 -3.86 -16.13
N ARG A 131 4.39 -4.42 -14.93
CA ARG A 131 4.32 -5.88 -14.73
C ARG A 131 3.16 -6.23 -13.82
N VAL A 132 2.71 -7.47 -13.92
CA VAL A 132 1.68 -8.01 -13.04
C VAL A 132 2.31 -9.10 -12.18
N GLN A 133 2.36 -8.88 -10.87
CA GLN A 133 2.96 -9.81 -9.91
C GLN A 133 2.08 -9.94 -8.67
N PRO A 134 1.97 -11.11 -8.02
CA PRO A 134 1.13 -11.32 -6.84
C PRO A 134 1.75 -10.72 -5.56
N ILE A 135 2.09 -9.42 -5.59
CA ILE A 135 2.66 -8.67 -4.47
C ILE A 135 1.54 -7.90 -3.77
N TYR A 136 1.16 -8.36 -2.60
CA TYR A 136 0.02 -7.85 -1.84
C TYR A 136 0.48 -7.13 -0.57
N GLY A 137 -0.05 -5.94 -0.31
CA GLY A 137 0.34 -5.11 0.82
C GLY A 137 0.05 -5.79 2.16
N ARG A 138 -1.06 -6.53 2.26
CA ARG A 138 -1.42 -7.30 3.47
C ARG A 138 -0.37 -8.32 3.90
N ASN A 139 0.47 -8.79 2.99
CA ASN A 139 1.52 -9.77 3.30
C ASN A 139 2.72 -9.14 4.02
N TYR A 140 2.87 -7.81 3.92
CA TYR A 140 3.99 -7.04 4.46
C TYR A 140 3.55 -6.08 5.57
N HIS A 141 2.25 -5.84 5.71
CA HIS A 141 1.69 -5.09 6.82
C HIS A 141 2.03 -5.74 8.16
N ASP A 142 2.46 -4.91 9.12
CA ASP A 142 2.90 -5.31 10.46
C ASP A 142 3.99 -6.40 10.48
N LYS A 143 4.80 -6.48 9.41
CA LYS A 143 5.97 -7.34 9.35
C LYS A 143 7.25 -6.56 9.69
N PRO A 144 8.22 -7.18 10.38
CA PRO A 144 9.53 -6.58 10.59
C PRO A 144 10.17 -6.12 9.27
N GLY A 145 10.71 -4.90 9.27
CA GLY A 145 11.34 -4.30 8.10
C GLY A 145 10.38 -3.60 7.13
N TYR A 146 9.12 -3.43 7.52
CA TYR A 146 8.12 -2.68 6.77
C TYR A 146 7.35 -1.71 7.66
N THR A 147 7.09 -0.52 7.13
CA THR A 147 6.27 0.51 7.75
C THR A 147 5.03 0.78 6.90
N THR A 148 3.85 0.86 7.54
CA THR A 148 2.60 1.21 6.85
C THR A 148 2.17 2.63 7.18
N THR A 149 2.07 3.48 6.16
CA THR A 149 1.49 4.82 6.26
C THR A 149 0.04 4.77 5.77
N LYS A 150 -0.88 5.44 6.46
CA LYS A 150 -2.30 5.51 6.10
C LYS A 150 -2.73 6.95 5.83
N SER A 151 -3.61 7.13 4.87
CA SER A 151 -4.21 8.44 4.57
C SER A 151 -5.62 8.28 4.02
N ASN A 152 -6.50 9.25 4.31
CA ASN A 152 -7.87 9.24 3.82
C ASN A 152 -8.00 10.14 2.59
N MET A 153 -8.46 9.57 1.48
CA MET A 153 -8.67 10.26 0.22
C MET A 153 -10.17 10.47 -0.01
N ALA A 154 -10.58 11.71 -0.24
CA ALA A 154 -11.98 12.04 -0.51
C ALA A 154 -12.47 11.28 -1.76
N GLY A 155 -13.64 10.64 -1.65
CA GLY A 155 -14.22 9.84 -2.75
C GLY A 155 -13.60 8.45 -2.97
N VAL A 156 -12.45 8.15 -2.35
CA VAL A 156 -11.75 6.86 -2.49
C VAL A 156 -11.84 6.05 -1.19
N GLY A 157 -11.51 6.66 -0.05
CA GLY A 157 -11.48 6.05 1.28
C GLY A 157 -10.09 6.04 1.90
N THR A 158 -9.87 5.20 2.93
CA THR A 158 -8.57 5.07 3.57
C THR A 158 -7.65 4.18 2.75
N VAL A 159 -6.58 4.78 2.23
CA VAL A 159 -5.54 4.13 1.45
C VAL A 159 -4.31 3.93 2.32
N TRP A 160 -3.65 2.78 2.15
CA TRP A 160 -2.44 2.41 2.88
C TRP A 160 -1.28 2.27 1.89
N ALA A 161 -0.09 2.65 2.35
CA ALA A 161 1.16 2.40 1.67
C ALA A 161 2.09 1.66 2.64
N THR A 162 2.37 0.39 2.34
CA THR A 162 3.32 -0.43 3.09
C THR A 162 4.66 -0.40 2.37
N ALA A 163 5.67 0.18 2.99
CA ALA A 163 6.99 0.41 2.42
C ALA A 163 8.06 -0.36 3.20
N ALA A 164 9.06 -0.88 2.49
CA ALA A 164 10.23 -1.50 3.08
C ALA A 164 11.13 -0.43 3.75
N ASP A 165 11.56 -0.71 4.98
CA ASP A 165 12.36 0.22 5.79
C ASP A 165 13.81 0.34 5.29
N SER A 166 14.30 -0.66 4.54
CA SER A 166 15.63 -0.67 3.95
C SER A 166 15.72 -1.58 2.71
N PRO A 167 16.79 -1.45 1.89
CA PRO A 167 16.98 -2.30 0.71
C PRO A 167 17.04 -3.81 0.97
N ALA A 168 17.31 -4.23 2.20
CA ALA A 168 17.30 -5.64 2.60
C ALA A 168 15.89 -6.25 2.56
N TYR A 169 14.85 -5.42 2.67
CA TYR A 169 13.44 -5.83 2.67
C TYR A 169 12.73 -5.53 1.35
N TYR A 170 13.44 -5.14 0.29
CA TYR A 170 12.79 -4.98 -1.01
C TYR A 170 12.29 -6.32 -1.55
N ILE A 171 11.11 -6.28 -2.14
CA ILE A 171 10.38 -7.45 -2.63
C ILE A 171 10.78 -7.72 -4.09
N ASN A 172 11.05 -8.97 -4.46
CA ASN A 172 11.32 -9.31 -5.85
C ASN A 172 10.06 -9.07 -6.72
N ALA A 173 10.16 -8.14 -7.66
CA ALA A 173 9.09 -7.76 -8.60
C ALA A 173 9.29 -8.33 -10.01
N GLY A 174 10.15 -9.35 -10.12
CA GLY A 174 10.44 -10.07 -11.35
C GLY A 174 11.68 -9.56 -12.07
N THR A 175 11.93 -10.11 -13.25
CA THR A 175 13.11 -9.81 -14.06
C THR A 175 12.75 -9.48 -15.51
N ALA A 176 13.63 -8.74 -16.19
CA ALA A 176 13.65 -8.58 -17.65
C ALA A 176 15.00 -9.02 -18.20
N THR A 177 15.01 -9.57 -19.40
CA THR A 177 16.24 -9.82 -20.16
C THR A 177 16.28 -8.84 -21.33
N VAL A 178 17.31 -8.01 -21.39
CA VAL A 178 17.54 -7.04 -22.47
C VAL A 178 18.92 -7.33 -23.05
N GLY A 179 18.96 -7.99 -24.21
CA GLY A 179 20.19 -8.59 -24.73
C GLY A 179 20.72 -9.65 -23.76
N ASP A 180 21.99 -9.55 -23.38
CA ASP A 180 22.63 -10.46 -22.42
C ASP A 180 22.45 -10.04 -20.94
N ASN A 181 21.80 -8.90 -20.69
CA ASN A 181 21.64 -8.35 -19.35
C ASN A 181 20.32 -8.78 -18.73
N THR A 182 20.37 -9.26 -17.48
CA THR A 182 19.18 -9.50 -16.65
C THR A 182 18.98 -8.34 -15.68
N ILE A 183 17.88 -7.62 -15.83
CA ILE A 183 17.43 -6.57 -14.92
C ILE A 183 16.53 -7.24 -13.88
N THR A 184 16.79 -7.01 -12.60
CA THR A 184 15.91 -7.44 -11.50
C THR A 184 15.18 -6.24 -10.94
N TYR A 185 13.85 -6.30 -10.93
CA TYR A 185 13.01 -5.28 -10.34
C TYR A 185 12.75 -5.60 -8.88
N LYS A 186 12.78 -4.56 -8.04
CA LYS A 186 12.59 -4.66 -6.61
C LYS A 186 11.56 -3.65 -6.14
N ALA A 187 10.43 -4.16 -5.68
CA ALA A 187 9.38 -3.36 -5.08
C ALA A 187 9.79 -2.88 -3.69
N PHE A 188 9.78 -1.57 -3.51
CA PHE A 188 10.06 -0.95 -2.20
C PHE A 188 8.77 -0.56 -1.48
N ALA A 189 7.64 -0.51 -2.17
CA ALA A 189 6.35 -0.22 -1.55
C ALA A 189 5.17 -0.84 -2.31
N VAL A 190 4.10 -1.06 -1.57
CA VAL A 190 2.80 -1.52 -2.06
C VAL A 190 1.72 -0.57 -1.56
N VAL A 191 0.93 0.00 -2.47
CA VAL A 191 -0.21 0.87 -2.15
C VAL A 191 -1.49 0.09 -2.37
N TRP A 192 -2.32 0.04 -1.33
CA TRP A 192 -3.47 -0.86 -1.24
C TRP A 192 -4.55 -0.28 -0.33
N MET A 193 -5.72 -0.91 -0.31
CA MET A 193 -6.77 -0.57 0.66
C MET A 193 -7.14 -1.82 1.46
N PRO A 194 -7.12 -1.76 2.80
CA PRO A 194 -7.61 -2.87 3.62
C PRO A 194 -9.14 -2.94 3.57
N ASP A 195 -9.69 -4.11 3.92
CA ASP A 195 -11.12 -4.24 4.18
C ASP A 195 -11.47 -3.48 5.46
N LEU A 196 -11.88 -2.23 5.31
CA LEU A 196 -12.37 -1.44 6.43
C LEU A 196 -13.80 -1.86 6.74
N THR A 197 -14.00 -2.60 7.82
CA THR A 197 -15.33 -2.64 8.44
C THR A 197 -15.65 -1.25 9.00
N PRO A 198 -16.85 -0.69 8.78
CA PRO A 198 -17.21 0.65 9.22
C PRO A 198 -16.89 0.88 10.70
N VAL A 199 -16.26 2.03 10.98
CA VAL A 199 -15.84 2.47 12.31
C VAL A 199 -17.08 2.64 13.20
N GLY A 200 -17.28 1.68 14.09
CA GLY A 200 -17.80 1.89 15.43
C GLY A 200 -16.71 1.41 16.38
N ASP A 201 -16.11 2.34 17.11
CA ASP A 201 -15.01 2.17 18.07
C ASP A 201 -13.62 1.83 17.52
N LEU A 202 -12.69 2.73 17.84
CA LEU A 202 -11.24 2.59 17.78
C LEU A 202 -10.76 1.54 18.80
N THR A 203 -11.17 0.27 18.68
CA THR A 203 -10.55 -0.90 19.34
C THR A 203 -10.93 -2.20 18.61
N LYS A 204 -10.89 -2.23 17.28
CA LYS A 204 -11.03 -3.52 16.57
C LYS A 204 -9.70 -4.26 16.62
N ASN A 205 -9.55 -5.04 17.68
CA ASN A 205 -8.53 -6.07 17.77
C ASN A 205 -9.00 -7.27 16.95
N ASP A 206 -8.34 -7.52 15.82
CA ASP A 206 -8.63 -8.62 14.88
C ASP A 206 -8.25 -10.01 15.41
N HIS A 207 -8.29 -10.20 16.73
CA HIS A 207 -7.79 -11.39 17.41
C HIS A 207 -8.89 -12.26 18.03
N ILE A 208 -10.14 -11.79 18.09
CA ILE A 208 -11.29 -12.56 18.62
C ILE A 208 -12.45 -12.49 17.64
N ILE A 209 -12.81 -13.64 17.05
CA ILE A 209 -13.94 -13.80 16.13
C ILE A 209 -15.12 -14.36 16.93
N VAL A 210 -16.32 -13.80 16.76
CA VAL A 210 -17.54 -14.24 17.45
C VAL A 210 -18.57 -14.73 16.43
N TYR A 211 -19.04 -15.97 16.54
CA TYR A 211 -19.92 -16.60 15.54
C TYR A 211 -20.80 -17.71 16.14
N PRO A 212 -21.92 -18.09 15.51
CA PRO A 212 -22.57 -17.38 14.42
C PRO A 212 -23.25 -16.11 14.94
N ASN A 213 -23.39 -15.12 14.05
CA ASN A 213 -24.19 -13.93 14.29
C ASN A 213 -24.94 -13.60 12.99
N PRO A 214 -26.27 -13.79 12.91
CA PRO A 214 -27.18 -14.17 14.00
C PRO A 214 -26.99 -15.59 14.56
N THR A 215 -27.42 -15.82 15.80
CA THR A 215 -27.38 -17.13 16.48
C THR A 215 -28.78 -17.63 16.84
N LYS A 216 -28.95 -18.97 16.91
CA LYS A 216 -30.15 -19.61 17.50
C LYS A 216 -30.03 -19.87 19.00
N GLY A 217 -28.88 -19.56 19.60
CA GLY A 217 -28.62 -19.73 21.03
C GLY A 217 -27.13 -19.80 21.32
N MET A 218 -26.42 -20.73 20.68
CA MET A 218 -24.99 -20.94 20.93
C MET A 218 -24.11 -19.92 20.20
N VAL A 219 -23.17 -19.30 20.90
CA VAL A 219 -22.20 -18.34 20.33
C VAL A 219 -20.79 -18.79 20.70
N TRP A 220 -19.96 -19.00 19.70
CA TRP A 220 -18.57 -19.42 19.77
C TRP A 220 -17.62 -18.23 19.62
N PHE A 221 -16.44 -18.38 20.20
CA PHE A 221 -15.33 -17.45 20.12
C PHE A 221 -14.13 -18.17 19.50
N ASP A 222 -13.53 -17.61 18.46
CA ASP A 222 -12.27 -18.09 17.90
C ASP A 222 -11.17 -17.06 18.14
N LEU A 223 -10.06 -17.52 18.71
CA LEU A 223 -8.95 -16.70 19.18
C LEU A 223 -7.81 -16.88 18.18
N GLN A 224 -7.52 -15.86 17.39
CA GLN A 224 -6.47 -15.88 16.37
C GLN A 224 -5.05 -15.73 16.97
N VAL A 225 -4.96 -15.61 18.30
CA VAL A 225 -3.73 -15.59 19.10
C VAL A 225 -3.92 -16.45 20.35
N ASN A 226 -2.85 -16.99 20.92
CA ASN A 226 -2.90 -17.86 22.10
C ASN A 226 -3.08 -17.06 23.41
N ASP A 227 -4.18 -16.31 23.52
CA ASP A 227 -4.57 -15.54 24.71
C ASP A 227 -6.03 -15.88 25.09
N PRO A 228 -6.28 -16.67 26.14
CA PRO A 228 -7.61 -17.17 26.46
C PRO A 228 -8.55 -16.06 26.95
N ILE A 229 -9.86 -16.24 26.72
CA ILE A 229 -10.89 -15.38 27.29
C ILE A 229 -10.95 -15.62 28.80
N ILE A 230 -10.70 -14.57 29.57
CA ILE A 230 -10.75 -14.59 31.04
C ILE A 230 -12.11 -14.17 31.57
N LYS A 231 -12.92 -13.43 30.80
CA LYS A 231 -14.26 -12.99 31.21
C LYS A 231 -15.21 -12.79 30.04
N VAL A 232 -16.48 -13.17 30.23
CA VAL A 232 -17.59 -12.87 29.32
C VAL A 232 -18.75 -12.24 30.07
N GLU A 233 -19.26 -11.13 29.54
CA GLU A 233 -20.46 -10.43 30.04
C GLU A 233 -21.49 -10.27 28.92
N VAL A 234 -22.78 -10.42 29.26
CA VAL A 234 -23.89 -10.24 28.31
C VAL A 234 -24.86 -9.22 28.87
N TYR A 235 -25.21 -8.23 28.04
CA TYR A 235 -26.15 -7.16 28.37
C TYR A 235 -27.31 -7.14 27.37
N ASP A 236 -28.49 -6.74 27.83
CA ASP A 236 -29.59 -6.37 26.95
C ASP A 236 -29.40 -4.95 26.36
N ILE A 237 -30.25 -4.57 25.41
CA ILE A 237 -30.22 -3.23 24.79
C ILE A 237 -30.49 -2.07 25.76
N LYS A 238 -31.01 -2.35 26.97
CA LYS A 238 -31.25 -1.36 28.02
C LYS A 238 -30.07 -1.27 28.99
N GLY A 239 -28.98 -2.01 28.74
CA GLY A 239 -27.79 -2.03 29.57
C GLY A 239 -27.90 -2.93 30.81
N LYS A 240 -28.96 -3.73 30.94
CA LYS A 240 -29.09 -4.69 32.06
C LYS A 240 -28.16 -5.87 31.81
N GLN A 241 -27.29 -6.16 32.77
CA GLN A 241 -26.46 -7.35 32.75
C GLN A 241 -27.32 -8.60 32.96
N LEU A 242 -27.27 -9.52 32.00
CA LEU A 242 -28.00 -10.78 32.00
C LEU A 242 -27.13 -11.96 32.41
N PHE A 243 -25.82 -11.88 32.10
CA PHE A 243 -24.86 -12.94 32.38
C PHE A 243 -23.47 -12.34 32.60
N CYS A 244 -22.69 -12.95 33.50
CA CYS A 244 -21.28 -12.66 33.71
C CYS A 244 -20.59 -13.94 34.20
N THR A 245 -19.49 -14.30 33.57
CA THR A 245 -18.63 -15.38 34.04
C THR A 245 -17.18 -14.97 33.95
N ASP A 246 -16.44 -15.26 35.00
CA ASP A 246 -14.99 -15.21 35.03
C ASP A 246 -14.45 -16.62 34.77
N HIS A 247 -13.21 -16.74 34.26
CA HIS A 247 -12.50 -18.00 34.01
C HIS A 247 -13.21 -18.95 33.04
N VAL A 248 -13.44 -18.45 31.83
CA VAL A 248 -14.13 -19.17 30.74
C VAL A 248 -13.26 -20.36 30.29
N LYS A 249 -13.75 -21.58 30.53
CA LYS A 249 -13.04 -22.83 30.12
C LYS A 249 -13.37 -23.27 28.70
N GLU A 250 -14.53 -22.86 28.21
CA GLU A 250 -15.07 -23.28 26.92
C GLU A 250 -15.23 -22.04 26.05
N ASN A 251 -14.76 -22.09 24.81
CA ASN A 251 -14.78 -20.93 23.90
C ASN A 251 -16.18 -20.68 23.31
N HIS A 252 -17.23 -20.78 24.13
CA HIS A 252 -18.59 -20.46 23.74
C HIS A 252 -19.43 -19.99 24.92
N ILE A 253 -20.59 -19.44 24.60
CA ILE A 253 -21.64 -19.10 25.55
C ILE A 253 -23.00 -19.54 24.98
N ASP A 254 -23.86 -20.05 25.87
CA ASP A 254 -25.22 -20.41 25.51
C ASP A 254 -26.21 -19.29 25.86
N LEU A 255 -26.78 -18.69 24.82
CA LEU A 255 -27.85 -17.70 24.90
C LEU A 255 -29.23 -18.31 24.62
N SER A 256 -29.36 -19.63 24.49
CA SER A 256 -30.61 -20.33 24.14
C SER A 256 -31.78 -19.96 25.05
N GLY A 257 -31.52 -19.78 26.35
CA GLY A 257 -32.50 -19.37 27.35
C GLY A 257 -32.97 -17.90 27.25
N LEU A 258 -32.35 -17.08 26.39
CA LEU A 258 -32.74 -15.69 26.17
C LEU A 258 -33.77 -15.56 25.04
N LYS A 259 -34.58 -14.49 25.10
CA LYS A 259 -35.56 -14.18 24.04
C LYS A 259 -34.85 -13.76 22.75
N ASN A 260 -35.56 -13.78 21.64
CA ASN A 260 -35.04 -13.24 20.39
C ASN A 260 -34.87 -11.72 20.51
N GLY A 261 -33.74 -11.21 20.03
CA GLY A 261 -33.37 -9.82 20.24
C GLY A 261 -31.88 -9.55 20.04
N ILE A 262 -31.49 -8.31 20.32
CA ILE A 262 -30.12 -7.83 20.23
C ILE A 262 -29.49 -7.86 21.62
N TYR A 263 -28.26 -8.35 21.70
CA TYR A 263 -27.47 -8.42 22.92
C TYR A 263 -26.09 -7.79 22.69
N LEU A 264 -25.51 -7.22 23.75
CA LEU A 264 -24.13 -6.76 23.76
C LEU A 264 -23.29 -7.76 24.56
N LEU A 265 -22.35 -8.40 23.89
CA LEU A 265 -21.33 -9.25 24.48
C LEU A 265 -20.10 -8.41 24.78
N LYS A 266 -19.52 -8.56 25.97
CA LYS A 266 -18.18 -8.07 26.29
C LYS A 266 -17.28 -9.25 26.62
N LEU A 267 -16.16 -9.35 25.92
CA LEU A 267 -15.16 -10.39 26.07
C LEU A 267 -13.88 -9.73 26.56
N GLU A 268 -13.21 -10.34 27.54
CA GLU A 268 -11.93 -9.88 28.05
C GLU A 268 -10.93 -11.04 28.03
N THR A 269 -9.71 -10.76 27.55
CA THR A 269 -8.53 -11.62 27.67
C THR A 269 -7.48 -10.89 28.52
N HIS A 270 -6.28 -11.45 28.67
CA HIS A 270 -5.22 -10.76 29.41
C HIS A 270 -4.77 -9.46 28.74
N ASN A 271 -4.79 -9.42 27.41
CA ASN A 271 -4.23 -8.31 26.64
C ASN A 271 -5.28 -7.38 26.03
N GLN A 272 -6.57 -7.75 26.04
CA GLN A 272 -7.60 -7.01 25.30
C GLN A 272 -9.01 -7.15 25.87
N LYS A 273 -9.85 -6.17 25.53
CA LYS A 273 -11.30 -6.18 25.73
C LYS A 273 -11.99 -5.97 24.38
N LEU A 274 -13.01 -6.77 24.09
CA LEU A 274 -13.83 -6.69 22.87
C LEU A 274 -15.31 -6.52 23.24
N ASN A 275 -15.97 -5.55 22.63
CA ASN A 275 -17.42 -5.39 22.69
C ASN A 275 -18.03 -5.84 21.36
N GLN A 276 -18.92 -6.84 21.39
CA GLN A 276 -19.53 -7.40 20.19
C GLN A 276 -21.06 -7.39 20.30
N LYS A 277 -21.73 -6.82 19.30
CA LYS A 277 -23.18 -6.94 19.15
C LYS A 277 -23.54 -8.30 18.55
N VAL A 278 -24.48 -9.01 19.18
CA VAL A 278 -25.00 -10.32 18.75
C VAL A 278 -26.51 -10.25 18.56
N ILE A 279 -27.02 -10.89 17.49
CA ILE A 279 -28.44 -11.00 17.18
C ILE A 279 -28.87 -12.44 17.47
N LYS A 280 -29.85 -12.63 18.35
CA LYS A 280 -30.48 -13.93 18.63
C LYS A 280 -31.84 -14.03 17.92
N GLU A 281 -32.03 -15.10 17.17
CA GLU A 281 -33.25 -15.43 16.43
C GLU A 281 -33.89 -16.76 16.86
#